data_AF-A0AAJ8L180-F1
#
_entry.id   AF-A0AAJ8L180-F1
#
_cell.length_a   1.000
_cell.length_b   1.000
_cell.length_c   1.000
_cell.angle_alpha   90.00
_cell.angle_beta   90.00
_cell.angle_gamma   90.00
#
_symmetry.space_group_name_H-M   'P 1'
#
loop_
_entity.id
_entity.type
_entity.pdbx_description
1 polymer ?
#
loop_
_entity_poly.entity_id
_entity_poly.type
_entity_poly.pdbx_seq_one_letter_code
_entity_poly.pdbx_strand_id
1 'polypeptide(L)'
;MLNSLLYLLPLLGLGLTVIPLGSASPIDSGMSATEQIVKRDDHPLWLLQPKPVDILADKFKDDWLLAAAAALANTYPEKIQVLFSNVTDTKSETDNVDETMVKVWNNEEWQKWNNLPDDQKGGGPSSKEHKVVYSNITADYSGANQYWWIAALENAFIQEGGYDGITSNGFVKGDPHIALKMMTGLSAKLYNANNTQKNDLWYELRKSARRPTCVKIQWPEDADNDNENLWNAVLRVEPKGEYGTVYMFNSKIASEAAIEFEDLVEGIKYYVHQEEP
;
A
#
# COMPACT_ATOMS: atom_id res chain seq x y z
N MET A 1 12.51 -80.15 18.97
CA MET A 1 11.24 -79.40 19.01
C MET A 1 11.40 -78.27 18.00
N LEU A 2 11.16 -78.52 16.71
CA LEU A 2 9.88 -78.41 15.97
C LEU A 2 9.18 -77.04 16.09
N ASN A 3 8.87 -76.48 14.90
CA ASN A 3 8.14 -75.26 14.52
C ASN A 3 9.05 -74.08 14.14
N SER A 4 9.46 -73.88 12.88
CA SER A 4 8.69 -73.56 11.65
C SER A 4 7.87 -72.27 11.78
N LEU A 5 8.31 -71.17 11.14
CA LEU A 5 7.66 -70.63 9.94
C LEU A 5 8.46 -69.49 9.27
N LEU A 6 8.37 -69.50 7.95
CA LEU A 6 8.96 -68.61 6.95
C LEU A 6 8.23 -67.25 6.84
N TYR A 7 9.01 -66.22 6.46
CA TYR A 7 8.74 -65.08 5.56
C TYR A 7 7.51 -64.16 5.77
N LEU A 8 7.76 -62.84 5.79
CA LEU A 8 7.32 -61.87 4.77
C LEU A 8 7.72 -60.44 5.17
N LEU A 9 8.48 -59.77 4.30
CA LEU A 9 8.51 -58.31 4.21
C LEU A 9 7.20 -57.83 3.60
N PRO A 10 6.67 -56.70 4.09
CA PRO A 10 6.13 -55.71 3.18
C PRO A 10 6.74 -54.33 3.42
N LEU A 11 7.21 -53.72 2.32
CA LEU A 11 7.11 -52.28 2.12
C LEU A 11 5.67 -51.86 2.46
N LEU A 12 5.49 -50.78 3.22
CA LEU A 12 4.37 -49.85 3.05
C LEU A 12 4.55 -48.61 3.95
N GLY A 13 4.63 -47.46 3.29
CA GLY A 13 3.98 -46.23 3.73
C GLY A 13 4.57 -45.50 4.93
N LEU A 14 5.49 -44.56 4.67
CA LEU A 14 5.53 -43.30 5.41
C LEU A 14 4.12 -42.69 5.34
N GLY A 15 3.36 -42.83 6.42
CA GLY A 15 2.08 -42.15 6.59
C GLY A 15 2.33 -40.65 6.71
N LEU A 16 2.20 -39.94 5.59
CA LEU A 16 1.78 -38.55 5.59
C LEU A 16 0.46 -38.47 6.36
N THR A 17 0.49 -37.95 7.58
CA THR A 17 -0.72 -37.47 8.23
C THR A 17 -1.22 -36.28 7.43
N VAL A 18 -2.11 -36.55 6.48
CA VAL A 18 -3.02 -35.57 5.91
C VAL A 18 -3.86 -35.07 7.08
N ILE A 19 -3.55 -33.86 7.57
CA ILE A 19 -4.46 -33.14 8.45
C ILE A 19 -5.70 -32.89 7.58
N PRO A 20 -6.89 -33.40 7.94
CA PRO A 20 -8.09 -33.04 7.22
C PRO A 20 -8.24 -31.53 7.31
N LEU A 21 -8.35 -30.86 6.16
CA LEU A 21 -8.86 -29.49 6.10
C LEU A 21 -10.21 -29.50 6.82
N GLY A 22 -10.19 -29.12 8.10
CA GLY A 22 -11.38 -28.72 8.80
C GLY A 22 -11.98 -27.61 7.98
N SER A 23 -13.22 -27.82 7.55
CA SER A 23 -14.06 -26.82 6.93
C SER A 23 -14.02 -25.56 7.79
N ALA A 24 -13.22 -24.57 7.37
CA ALA A 24 -13.37 -23.23 7.84
C ALA A 24 -14.82 -22.86 7.52
N SER A 25 -15.59 -22.60 8.58
CA SER A 25 -16.93 -22.05 8.41
C SER A 25 -16.79 -20.80 7.53
N PRO A 26 -17.70 -20.55 6.58
CA PRO A 26 -17.63 -19.36 5.77
C PRO A 26 -17.60 -18.18 6.73
N ILE A 27 -16.49 -17.46 6.79
CA ILE A 27 -16.51 -16.10 7.29
C ILE A 27 -17.46 -15.40 6.34
N ASP A 28 -18.48 -14.78 6.91
CA ASP A 28 -19.54 -14.08 6.22
C ASP A 28 -18.93 -12.92 5.41
N SER A 29 -18.47 -13.25 4.20
CA SER A 29 -17.95 -12.34 3.18
C SER A 29 -19.13 -11.58 2.59
N GLY A 30 -19.71 -10.69 3.37
CA GLY A 30 -21.05 -10.19 3.08
C GLY A 30 -21.41 -8.82 3.64
N MET A 31 -20.47 -8.01 4.13
CA MET A 31 -20.80 -6.59 4.38
C MET A 31 -20.63 -5.80 3.09
N SER A 32 -21.76 -5.56 2.41
CA SER A 32 -21.88 -4.52 1.39
C SER A 32 -21.41 -3.19 1.95
N ALA A 33 -20.69 -2.39 1.15
CA ALA A 33 -20.26 -1.01 1.46
C ALA A 33 -21.40 -0.05 1.88
N THR A 34 -22.65 -0.54 1.87
CA THR A 34 -23.86 0.20 2.22
C THR A 34 -24.29 0.00 3.69
N GLU A 35 -23.78 -1.02 4.40
CA GLU A 35 -24.17 -1.33 5.78
C GLU A 35 -23.25 -0.74 6.87
N GLN A 36 -22.18 -0.02 6.50
CA GLN A 36 -21.25 0.61 7.46
C GLN A 36 -21.69 1.99 7.97
N ILE A 37 -22.99 2.33 7.90
CA ILE A 37 -23.53 3.52 8.58
C ILE A 37 -23.97 3.10 10.00
N VAL A 38 -23.03 2.66 10.82
CA VAL A 38 -23.26 2.34 12.24
C VAL A 38 -22.33 3.22 13.07
N LYS A 39 -22.93 4.09 13.89
CA LYS A 39 -22.35 5.01 14.89
C LYS A 39 -20.81 5.08 14.95
N ARG A 40 -20.29 6.19 14.40
CA ARG A 40 -18.88 6.59 14.38
C ARG A 40 -18.44 7.30 15.67
N ASP A 41 -18.67 6.68 16.81
CA ASP A 41 -18.39 7.36 18.09
C ASP A 41 -16.87 7.55 18.28
N ASP A 42 -16.05 6.57 17.92
CA ASP A 42 -14.58 6.67 17.98
C ASP A 42 -13.97 6.88 16.59
N HIS A 43 -13.06 7.84 16.46
CA HIS A 43 -12.44 8.24 15.19
C HIS A 43 -11.01 8.82 15.38
N PRO A 44 -10.07 8.02 15.93
CA PRO A 44 -8.67 8.38 15.98
C PRO A 44 -8.06 8.40 14.56
N LEU A 45 -7.05 9.23 14.33
CA LEU A 45 -6.35 9.23 13.04
C LEU A 45 -5.55 7.95 12.81
N TRP A 46 -4.80 7.45 13.81
CA TRP A 46 -4.00 6.21 13.76
C TRP A 46 -3.71 5.70 15.18
N LEU A 47 -3.24 4.46 15.32
CA LEU A 47 -2.72 3.93 16.60
C LEU A 47 -1.20 3.90 16.63
N LEU A 48 -0.60 4.73 17.49
CA LEU A 48 0.84 5.05 17.61
C LEU A 48 1.40 5.79 16.39
N GLN A 49 1.22 5.23 15.19
CA GLN A 49 1.68 5.79 13.93
C GLN A 49 0.86 5.21 12.77
N PRO A 50 0.81 5.90 11.60
CA PRO A 50 0.23 5.36 10.37
C PRO A 50 0.86 4.03 9.98
N LYS A 51 0.05 3.05 9.58
CA LYS A 51 0.50 1.72 9.15
C LYS A 51 -0.22 1.29 7.87
N PRO A 52 0.39 0.41 7.06
CA PRO A 52 -0.28 -0.16 5.89
C PRO A 52 -1.61 -0.84 6.23
N VAL A 53 -1.72 -1.47 7.40
CA VAL A 53 -2.95 -2.16 7.86
C VAL A 53 -4.13 -1.22 8.11
N ASP A 54 -3.89 0.08 8.25
CA ASP A 54 -4.94 1.09 8.42
C ASP A 54 -5.67 1.37 7.08
N ILE A 55 -5.04 1.00 5.96
CA ILE A 55 -5.56 1.22 4.62
C ILE A 55 -6.51 0.06 4.28
N LEU A 56 -7.75 0.43 3.99
CA LEU A 56 -8.80 -0.51 3.60
C LEU A 56 -9.17 -0.36 2.13
N ALA A 57 -9.86 -1.36 1.60
CA ALA A 57 -10.53 -1.24 0.32
C ALA A 57 -11.56 -0.10 0.38
N ASP A 58 -11.57 0.73 -0.64
CA ASP A 58 -12.42 1.90 -0.79
C ASP A 58 -13.25 1.76 -2.09
N LYS A 59 -13.90 2.83 -2.55
CA LYS A 59 -14.66 2.81 -3.83
C LYS A 59 -13.96 3.51 -4.98
N PHE A 60 -12.85 4.21 -4.74
CA PHE A 60 -12.14 4.90 -5.80
C PHE A 60 -11.24 3.94 -6.58
N LYS A 61 -10.67 4.46 -7.67
CA LYS A 61 -9.66 3.75 -8.48
C LYS A 61 -8.29 4.33 -8.17
N ASP A 62 -7.94 4.34 -6.89
CA ASP A 62 -6.79 5.02 -6.31
C ASP A 62 -5.75 4.03 -5.76
N ASP A 63 -5.73 2.78 -6.25
CA ASP A 63 -4.73 1.77 -5.92
C ASP A 63 -3.28 2.32 -5.98
N TRP A 64 -3.02 3.24 -6.90
CA TRP A 64 -1.76 3.96 -7.02
C TRP A 64 -1.44 4.88 -5.82
N LEU A 65 -2.44 5.55 -5.25
CA LEU A 65 -2.34 6.37 -4.04
C LEU A 65 -2.21 5.47 -2.81
N LEU A 66 -3.09 4.47 -2.67
CA LEU A 66 -3.08 3.55 -1.54
C LEU A 66 -1.76 2.76 -1.46
N ALA A 67 -1.23 2.31 -2.59
CA ALA A 67 0.08 1.66 -2.64
C ALA A 67 1.22 2.62 -2.25
N ALA A 68 1.20 3.87 -2.71
CA ALA A 68 2.19 4.86 -2.32
C ALA A 68 2.14 5.14 -0.81
N ALA A 69 0.93 5.31 -0.26
CA ALA A 69 0.71 5.58 1.16
C ALA A 69 1.13 4.38 2.02
N ALA A 70 0.78 3.16 1.62
CA ALA A 70 1.23 1.93 2.28
C ALA A 70 2.77 1.81 2.25
N ALA A 71 3.40 2.06 1.11
CA ALA A 71 4.86 2.01 0.98
C ALA A 71 5.54 3.03 1.92
N LEU A 72 5.01 4.26 1.97
CA LEU A 72 5.54 5.31 2.84
C LEU A 72 5.28 5.03 4.32
N ALA A 73 4.09 4.55 4.69
CA ALA A 73 3.74 4.19 6.07
C ALA A 73 4.62 3.04 6.60
N ASN A 74 5.02 2.12 5.72
CA ASN A 74 5.90 1.02 6.05
C ASN A 74 7.36 1.48 6.28
N THR A 75 7.86 2.43 5.49
CA THR A 75 9.28 2.83 5.55
C THR A 75 9.55 4.06 6.42
N TYR A 76 8.65 5.04 6.38
CA TYR A 76 8.80 6.36 7.00
C TYR A 76 7.45 6.88 7.55
N PRO A 77 6.82 6.19 8.52
CA PRO A 77 5.53 6.60 9.08
C PRO A 77 5.54 8.03 9.64
N GLU A 78 6.69 8.51 10.14
CA GLU A 78 6.88 9.87 10.63
C GLU A 78 6.72 10.93 9.54
N LYS A 79 7.02 10.60 8.27
CA LYS A 79 6.80 11.51 7.15
C LYS A 79 5.32 11.71 6.89
N ILE A 80 4.50 10.69 7.12
CA ILE A 80 3.04 10.81 7.05
C ILE A 80 2.55 11.68 8.22
N GLN A 81 3.02 11.43 9.44
CA GLN A 81 2.61 12.21 10.62
C GLN A 81 2.87 13.72 10.44
N VAL A 82 4.01 14.10 9.86
CA VAL A 82 4.36 15.51 9.57
C VAL A 82 3.39 16.18 8.57
N LEU A 83 2.59 15.42 7.81
CA LEU A 83 1.53 15.98 6.98
C LEU A 83 0.38 16.54 7.81
N PHE A 84 0.16 16.07 9.04
CA PHE A 84 -0.97 16.44 9.87
C PHE A 84 -0.55 17.52 10.88
N SER A 85 -0.60 18.78 10.46
CA SER A 85 0.10 19.88 11.16
C SER A 85 -0.50 20.28 12.52
N ASN A 86 -1.72 19.88 12.82
CA ASN A 86 -2.42 20.17 14.07
C ASN A 86 -2.58 18.96 14.99
N VAL A 87 -1.93 17.83 14.68
CA VAL A 87 -1.98 16.60 15.46
C VAL A 87 -0.65 16.42 16.18
N THR A 88 -0.64 16.62 17.49
CA THR A 88 0.56 16.38 18.32
C THR A 88 0.63 14.92 18.76
N ASP A 89 1.84 14.35 18.83
CA ASP A 89 2.13 12.94 19.13
C ASP A 89 1.31 12.33 20.29
N THR A 90 1.00 13.12 21.33
CA THR A 90 0.27 12.67 22.53
C THR A 90 -1.25 12.60 22.41
N LYS A 91 -1.87 13.06 21.32
CA LYS A 91 -3.34 13.03 21.13
C LYS A 91 -3.82 11.97 20.14
N SER A 92 -2.92 11.37 19.36
CA SER A 92 -3.33 10.47 18.29
C SER A 92 -3.73 9.06 18.75
N GLU A 93 -3.31 8.63 19.94
CA GLU A 93 -3.43 7.22 20.34
C GLU A 93 -4.82 6.82 20.85
N THR A 94 -5.63 7.77 21.34
CA THR A 94 -6.98 7.52 21.87
C THR A 94 -7.98 8.66 21.69
N ASP A 95 -7.55 9.86 21.27
CA ASP A 95 -8.49 10.98 21.15
C ASP A 95 -9.15 10.98 19.78
N ASN A 96 -10.45 11.22 19.81
CA ASN A 96 -11.26 11.50 18.64
C ASN A 96 -10.79 12.80 17.98
N VAL A 97 -10.53 12.74 16.67
CA VAL A 97 -10.08 13.89 15.87
C VAL A 97 -11.20 14.32 14.94
N ASP A 98 -11.99 15.31 15.33
CA ASP A 98 -13.10 15.78 14.47
C ASP A 98 -12.62 16.48 13.20
N GLU A 99 -11.44 17.12 13.27
CA GLU A 99 -10.84 17.86 12.16
C GLU A 99 -9.30 17.87 12.20
N THR A 100 -8.69 17.87 11.02
CA THR A 100 -7.24 17.95 10.86
C THR A 100 -6.85 18.87 9.70
N MET A 101 -5.63 19.41 9.77
CA MET A 101 -5.00 20.12 8.67
C MET A 101 -4.01 19.17 8.00
N VAL A 102 -4.16 18.96 6.69
CA VAL A 102 -3.29 18.08 5.90
C VAL A 102 -2.47 18.92 4.95
N LYS A 103 -1.15 18.83 5.09
CA LYS A 103 -0.16 19.45 4.24
C LYS A 103 0.04 18.60 2.99
N VAL A 104 -0.12 19.20 1.82
CA VAL A 104 0.11 18.57 0.51
C VAL A 104 0.98 19.48 -0.35
N TRP A 105 1.84 18.87 -1.17
CA TRP A 105 2.60 19.61 -2.18
C TRP A 105 1.80 19.69 -3.47
N ASN A 106 1.71 20.89 -4.03
CA ASN A 106 0.93 21.14 -5.24
C ASN A 106 1.79 21.12 -6.50
N ASN A 107 1.16 20.82 -7.65
CA ASN A 107 1.85 20.61 -8.91
C ASN A 107 2.55 21.87 -9.42
N GLU A 108 1.92 23.03 -9.26
CA GLU A 108 2.45 24.30 -9.74
C GLU A 108 3.73 24.69 -9.01
N GLU A 109 3.73 24.63 -7.67
CA GLU A 109 4.90 24.90 -6.83
C GLU A 109 6.00 23.87 -7.05
N TRP A 110 5.63 22.61 -7.29
CA TRP A 110 6.59 21.57 -7.65
C TRP A 110 7.27 21.87 -8.97
N GLN A 111 6.52 22.25 -10.00
CA GLN A 111 7.06 22.63 -11.31
C GLN A 111 7.95 23.87 -11.21
N LYS A 112 7.53 24.89 -10.45
CA LYS A 112 8.36 26.07 -10.17
C LYS A 112 9.68 25.68 -9.52
N TRP A 113 9.63 24.89 -8.45
CA TRP A 113 10.81 24.44 -7.71
C TRP A 113 11.75 23.60 -8.58
N ASN A 114 11.21 22.68 -9.37
CA ASN A 114 12.02 21.80 -10.22
C ASN A 114 12.74 22.56 -11.34
N ASN A 115 12.18 23.70 -11.77
CA ASN A 115 12.77 24.59 -12.78
C ASN A 115 13.74 25.63 -12.20
N LEU A 116 13.94 25.67 -10.87
CA LEU A 116 14.96 26.53 -10.26
C LEU A 116 16.37 26.03 -10.62
N PRO A 117 17.35 26.95 -10.72
CA PRO A 117 18.77 26.59 -10.71
C PRO A 117 19.15 25.76 -9.47
N ASP A 118 20.11 24.85 -9.59
CA ASP A 118 20.45 23.91 -8.50
C ASP A 118 20.95 24.62 -7.23
N ASP A 119 21.58 25.79 -7.35
CA ASP A 119 21.98 26.65 -6.23
C ASP A 119 20.80 27.33 -5.51
N GLN A 120 19.59 27.24 -6.08
CA GLN A 120 18.34 27.78 -5.53
C GLN A 120 17.36 26.68 -5.10
N LYS A 121 17.66 25.40 -5.35
CA LYS A 121 16.87 24.24 -4.90
C LYS A 121 17.15 23.92 -3.43
N GLY A 122 16.74 24.82 -2.53
CA GLY A 122 16.75 24.58 -1.08
C GLY A 122 15.35 24.25 -0.56
N GLY A 123 15.23 23.31 0.38
CA GLY A 123 14.02 23.14 1.21
C GLY A 123 12.79 22.48 0.56
N GLY A 124 12.88 22.04 -0.70
CA GLY A 124 11.74 21.44 -1.43
C GLY A 124 10.70 22.48 -1.90
N PRO A 125 9.66 22.04 -2.64
CA PRO A 125 8.60 22.95 -3.07
C PRO A 125 7.75 23.45 -1.89
N SER A 126 7.07 24.58 -2.07
CA SER A 126 6.07 25.06 -1.11
C SER A 126 4.88 24.09 -1.04
N SER A 127 4.34 23.92 0.16
CA SER A 127 3.14 23.10 0.41
C SER A 127 1.93 23.98 0.73
N LYS A 128 0.73 23.46 0.48
CA LYS A 128 -0.54 24.03 0.96
C LYS A 128 -1.14 23.14 2.04
N GLU A 129 -1.95 23.72 2.93
CA GLU A 129 -2.69 22.99 3.94
C GLU A 129 -4.18 22.97 3.61
N HIS A 130 -4.80 21.81 3.74
CA HIS A 130 -6.24 21.61 3.56
C HIS A 130 -6.88 21.18 4.85
N LYS A 131 -7.99 21.83 5.19
CA LYS A 131 -8.80 21.42 6.34
C LYS A 131 -9.65 20.23 5.95
N VAL A 132 -9.57 19.15 6.72
CA VAL A 132 -10.39 17.96 6.56
C VAL A 132 -11.21 17.75 7.83
N VAL A 133 -12.50 17.48 7.67
CA VAL A 133 -13.45 17.26 8.76
C VAL A 133 -13.95 15.82 8.67
N TYR A 134 -13.88 15.08 9.78
CA TYR A 134 -14.27 13.67 9.84
C TYR A 134 -15.73 13.43 9.39
N SER A 135 -16.63 14.37 9.71
CA SER A 135 -18.03 14.31 9.28
C SER A 135 -18.24 14.35 7.77
N ASN A 136 -17.25 14.81 7.00
CA ASN A 136 -17.30 14.85 5.54
C ASN A 136 -16.76 13.57 4.88
N ILE A 137 -16.10 12.70 5.64
CA ILE A 137 -15.58 11.43 5.15
C ILE A 137 -16.73 10.44 4.99
N THR A 138 -17.00 9.97 3.78
CA THR A 138 -18.02 8.94 3.52
C THR A 138 -17.42 7.54 3.55
N ALA A 139 -18.25 6.50 3.41
CA ALA A 139 -17.77 5.12 3.23
C ALA A 139 -17.11 4.86 1.86
N ASP A 140 -16.93 5.91 1.05
CA ASP A 140 -16.24 5.80 -0.24
C ASP A 140 -14.72 5.90 -0.08
N TYR A 141 -14.24 6.45 1.05
CA TYR A 141 -12.83 6.62 1.38
C TYR A 141 -12.25 5.42 2.13
N SER A 142 -10.95 5.20 1.97
CA SER A 142 -10.20 4.18 2.70
C SER A 142 -10.13 4.50 4.19
N GLY A 143 -10.19 3.49 5.08
CA GLY A 143 -10.03 3.69 6.53
C GLY A 143 -11.13 4.50 7.22
N ALA A 144 -12.20 4.87 6.52
CA ALA A 144 -13.26 5.79 7.00
C ALA A 144 -13.94 5.38 8.33
N ASN A 145 -13.88 4.10 8.70
CA ASN A 145 -14.55 3.54 9.87
C ASN A 145 -13.58 2.99 10.93
N GLN A 146 -12.31 3.37 10.88
CA GLN A 146 -11.30 3.00 11.89
C GLN A 146 -10.26 4.11 12.01
N TYR A 147 -9.06 3.93 11.46
CA TYR A 147 -8.01 4.93 11.44
C TYR A 147 -8.11 5.76 10.17
N TRP A 148 -8.67 6.96 10.29
CA TRP A 148 -9.13 7.74 9.13
C TRP A 148 -8.05 8.66 8.52
N TRP A 149 -6.78 8.47 8.84
CA TRP A 149 -5.69 9.28 8.27
C TRP A 149 -5.59 9.16 6.75
N ILE A 150 -5.83 7.96 6.21
CA ILE A 150 -5.79 7.74 4.76
C ILE A 150 -6.99 8.43 4.08
N ALA A 151 -8.19 8.31 4.65
CA ALA A 151 -9.36 9.08 4.21
C ALA A 151 -9.11 10.60 4.24
N ALA A 152 -8.43 11.08 5.28
CA ALA A 152 -8.09 12.49 5.37
C ALA A 152 -7.10 12.92 4.29
N LEU A 153 -6.10 12.09 4.00
CA LEU A 153 -5.13 12.33 2.94
C LEU A 153 -5.80 12.33 1.55
N GLU A 154 -6.65 11.34 1.28
CA GLU A 154 -7.46 11.25 0.06
C GLU A 154 -8.31 12.50 -0.13
N ASN A 155 -9.00 12.95 0.93
CA ASN A 155 -9.82 14.15 0.87
C ASN A 155 -8.98 15.41 0.59
N ALA A 156 -7.83 15.56 1.24
CA ALA A 156 -6.91 16.67 1.00
C ALA A 156 -6.36 16.68 -0.44
N PHE A 157 -6.11 15.48 -1.01
CA PHE A 157 -5.67 15.33 -2.39
C PHE A 157 -6.75 15.78 -3.38
N ILE A 158 -8.01 15.40 -3.14
CA ILE A 158 -9.17 15.86 -3.93
C ILE A 158 -9.33 17.38 -3.83
N GLN A 159 -9.16 17.96 -2.63
CA GLN A 159 -9.23 19.42 -2.42
C GLN A 159 -8.13 20.18 -3.17
N GLU A 160 -6.90 19.66 -3.22
CA GLU A 160 -5.82 20.28 -4.00
C GLU A 160 -6.06 20.16 -5.51
N GLY A 161 -6.42 18.96 -5.98
CA GLY A 161 -6.56 18.66 -7.40
C GLY A 161 -5.28 18.93 -8.22
N GLY A 162 -5.43 19.15 -9.52
CA GLY A 162 -4.34 19.62 -10.40
C GLY A 162 -3.26 18.58 -10.77
N TYR A 163 -3.39 17.35 -10.29
CA TYR A 163 -2.56 16.21 -10.68
C TYR A 163 -3.34 15.17 -11.48
N ASP A 164 -2.65 14.52 -12.42
CA ASP A 164 -3.21 13.39 -13.17
C ASP A 164 -3.63 12.26 -12.21
N GLY A 165 -4.82 11.70 -12.43
CA GLY A 165 -5.41 10.70 -11.53
C GLY A 165 -6.36 11.28 -10.47
N ILE A 166 -6.38 12.60 -10.27
CA ILE A 166 -7.26 13.26 -9.29
C ILE A 166 -8.36 14.05 -9.99
N THR A 167 -9.60 13.88 -9.55
CA THR A 167 -10.78 14.61 -10.05
C THR A 167 -11.46 15.36 -8.91
N SER A 168 -12.36 16.28 -9.23
CA SER A 168 -13.14 17.01 -8.21
C SER A 168 -14.01 16.11 -7.32
N ASN A 169 -14.25 14.86 -7.74
CA ASN A 169 -15.18 13.94 -7.09
C ASN A 169 -14.49 12.65 -6.60
N GLY A 170 -13.16 12.59 -6.59
CA GLY A 170 -12.41 11.36 -6.25
C GLY A 170 -11.26 11.09 -7.19
N PHE A 171 -10.92 9.81 -7.36
CA PHE A 171 -9.75 9.39 -8.13
C PHE A 171 -10.08 8.55 -9.36
N VAL A 172 -9.20 8.62 -10.33
CA VAL A 172 -9.11 7.72 -11.49
C VAL A 172 -7.71 7.10 -11.54
N LYS A 173 -7.45 6.29 -12.56
CA LYS A 173 -6.13 5.65 -12.76
C LYS A 173 -5.00 6.68 -12.71
N GLY A 174 -3.95 6.35 -11.95
CA GLY A 174 -2.75 7.15 -11.80
C GLY A 174 -1.53 6.28 -11.49
N ASP A 175 -0.45 6.92 -11.04
CA ASP A 175 0.82 6.27 -10.74
C ASP A 175 1.35 6.70 -9.35
N PRO A 176 1.90 5.78 -8.54
CA PRO A 176 2.35 6.06 -7.18
C PRO A 176 3.37 7.20 -7.05
N HIS A 177 4.14 7.46 -8.11
CA HIS A 177 5.14 8.52 -8.09
C HIS A 177 4.51 9.92 -7.96
N ILE A 178 3.25 10.10 -8.36
CA ILE A 178 2.47 11.33 -8.16
C ILE A 178 2.11 11.46 -6.68
N ALA A 179 1.54 10.40 -6.09
CA ALA A 179 1.16 10.40 -4.68
C ALA A 179 2.36 10.62 -3.76
N LEU A 180 3.49 9.96 -4.03
CA LEU A 180 4.74 10.17 -3.28
C LEU A 180 5.22 11.61 -3.38
N LYS A 181 5.17 12.25 -4.56
CA LYS A 181 5.50 13.68 -4.70
C LYS A 181 4.58 14.57 -3.88
N MET A 182 3.27 14.28 -3.88
CA MET A 182 2.29 15.07 -3.11
C MET A 182 2.44 14.89 -1.61
N MET A 183 2.85 13.70 -1.13
CA MET A 183 3.08 13.41 0.29
C MET A 183 4.45 13.89 0.79
N THR A 184 5.49 13.89 -0.03
CA THR A 184 6.86 14.16 0.47
C THR A 184 7.50 15.41 -0.09
N GLY A 185 6.94 16.00 -1.15
CA GLY A 185 7.57 17.07 -1.92
C GLY A 185 8.79 16.62 -2.72
N LEU A 186 9.21 15.35 -2.61
CA LEU A 186 10.40 14.81 -3.27
C LEU A 186 10.04 14.11 -4.57
N SER A 187 11.00 14.03 -5.48
CA SER A 187 10.82 13.30 -6.74
C SER A 187 10.75 11.79 -6.49
N ALA A 188 9.78 11.13 -7.10
CA ALA A 188 9.72 9.68 -7.24
C ALA A 188 9.81 9.31 -8.72
N LYS A 189 10.44 8.18 -9.03
CA LYS A 189 10.72 7.76 -10.41
C LYS A 189 9.87 6.54 -10.77
N LEU A 190 9.26 6.60 -11.95
CA LEU A 190 8.49 5.52 -12.56
C LEU A 190 9.37 4.81 -13.61
N TYR A 191 9.42 3.49 -13.54
CA TYR A 191 10.24 2.64 -14.39
C TYR A 191 9.38 1.61 -15.10
N ASN A 192 9.69 1.35 -16.37
CA ASN A 192 9.12 0.25 -17.12
C ASN A 192 9.92 -1.02 -16.83
N ALA A 193 9.28 -2.00 -16.20
CA ALA A 193 9.92 -3.25 -15.79
C ALA A 193 10.33 -4.11 -16.99
N ASN A 194 9.63 -4.01 -18.12
CA ASN A 194 9.98 -4.75 -19.35
C ASN A 194 11.38 -4.38 -19.90
N ASN A 195 11.92 -3.23 -19.50
CA ASN A 195 13.25 -2.78 -19.89
C ASN A 195 14.33 -3.04 -18.82
N THR A 196 13.97 -3.71 -17.72
CA THR A 196 14.86 -3.97 -16.57
C THR A 196 15.22 -5.45 -16.54
N GLN A 197 16.50 -5.79 -16.34
CA GLN A 197 16.89 -7.20 -16.22
C GLN A 197 16.33 -7.80 -14.92
N LYS A 198 15.98 -9.10 -14.92
CA LYS A 198 15.44 -9.81 -13.74
C LYS A 198 16.26 -9.57 -12.47
N ASN A 199 17.59 -9.62 -12.58
CA ASN A 199 18.51 -9.40 -11.45
C ASN A 199 18.51 -7.96 -10.95
N ASP A 200 18.41 -6.98 -11.85
CA ASP A 200 18.35 -5.57 -11.50
C ASP A 200 17.02 -5.26 -10.81
N LEU A 201 15.91 -5.80 -11.30
CA LEU A 201 14.60 -5.64 -10.67
C LEU A 201 14.60 -6.22 -9.25
N TRP A 202 15.11 -7.44 -9.07
CA TRP A 202 15.29 -8.02 -7.73
C TRP A 202 16.12 -7.11 -6.81
N TYR A 203 17.24 -6.56 -7.32
CA TYR A 203 18.08 -5.65 -6.56
C TYR A 203 17.34 -4.37 -6.14
N GLU A 204 16.50 -3.82 -7.02
CA GLU A 204 15.67 -2.65 -6.68
C GLU A 204 14.58 -2.98 -5.65
N LEU A 205 13.93 -4.14 -5.74
CA LEU A 205 12.91 -4.57 -4.78
C LEU A 205 13.50 -4.86 -3.38
N ARG A 206 14.75 -5.31 -3.31
CA ARG A 206 15.46 -5.52 -2.03
C ARG A 206 15.64 -4.27 -1.18
N LYS A 207 15.52 -3.09 -1.80
CA LYS A 207 15.62 -1.80 -1.10
C LYS A 207 14.28 -1.37 -0.48
N SER A 208 13.19 -2.08 -0.73
CA SER A 208 11.82 -1.74 -0.25
C SER A 208 11.70 -1.56 1.26
N ALA A 209 12.50 -2.28 2.06
CA ALA A 209 12.52 -2.12 3.51
C ALA A 209 13.07 -0.76 3.98
N ARG A 210 13.70 0.01 3.09
CA ARG A 210 14.32 1.31 3.41
C ARG A 210 13.81 2.45 2.55
N ARG A 211 13.13 2.18 1.45
CA ARG A 211 12.60 3.23 0.57
C ARG A 211 11.22 2.87 0.03
N PRO A 212 10.28 3.82 -0.08
CA PRO A 212 8.96 3.56 -0.63
C PRO A 212 9.09 2.96 -2.03
N THR A 213 8.58 1.74 -2.19
CA THR A 213 8.65 0.98 -3.44
C THR A 213 7.26 0.45 -3.77
N CYS A 214 6.81 0.66 -5.00
CA CYS A 214 5.53 0.15 -5.50
C CYS A 214 5.74 -0.62 -6.80
N VAL A 215 4.94 -1.64 -7.04
CA VAL A 215 4.95 -2.42 -8.29
C VAL A 215 3.55 -2.49 -8.87
N LYS A 216 3.46 -2.39 -10.19
CA LYS A 216 2.22 -2.62 -10.92
C LYS A 216 2.25 -4.04 -11.46
N ILE A 217 1.38 -4.89 -10.93
CA ILE A 217 1.39 -6.32 -11.22
C ILE A 217 0.06 -6.76 -11.79
N GLN A 218 0.14 -7.68 -12.73
CA GLN A 218 -0.97 -8.56 -13.08
C GLN A 218 -0.94 -9.74 -12.11
N TRP A 219 -1.98 -9.91 -11.30
CA TRP A 219 -2.06 -11.07 -10.41
C TRP A 219 -2.22 -12.35 -11.23
N PRO A 220 -1.51 -13.45 -10.89
CA PRO A 220 -1.63 -14.71 -11.64
C PRO A 220 -3.06 -15.26 -11.70
N GLU A 221 -3.84 -15.03 -10.64
CA GLU A 221 -5.24 -15.44 -10.53
C GLU A 221 -6.17 -14.65 -11.47
N ASP A 222 -5.72 -13.46 -11.91
CA ASP A 222 -6.44 -12.54 -12.79
C ASP A 222 -5.81 -12.50 -14.21
N ALA A 223 -5.02 -13.51 -14.59
CA ALA A 223 -4.30 -13.54 -15.87
C ALA A 223 -5.21 -13.42 -17.10
N ASP A 224 -6.46 -13.87 -17.01
CA ASP A 224 -7.46 -13.76 -18.09
C ASP A 224 -8.19 -12.41 -18.12
N ASN A 225 -7.94 -11.53 -17.15
CA ASN A 225 -8.55 -10.21 -17.04
C ASN A 225 -7.47 -9.11 -17.12
N ASP A 226 -7.01 -8.85 -18.35
CA ASP A 226 -6.00 -7.83 -18.71
C ASP A 226 -6.29 -6.40 -18.16
N ASN A 227 -7.49 -6.16 -17.63
CA ASN A 227 -7.92 -4.88 -17.09
C ASN A 227 -7.56 -4.63 -15.61
N GLU A 228 -7.04 -5.62 -14.87
CA GLU A 228 -6.84 -5.54 -13.41
C GLU A 228 -5.36 -5.50 -12.98
N ASN A 229 -4.51 -4.79 -13.74
CA ASN A 229 -3.18 -4.44 -13.26
C ASN A 229 -3.27 -3.44 -12.10
N LEU A 230 -2.95 -3.89 -10.88
CA LEU A 230 -3.02 -3.08 -9.67
C LEU A 230 -1.63 -2.67 -9.20
N TRP A 231 -1.54 -1.47 -8.66
CA TRP A 231 -0.41 -1.00 -7.88
C TRP A 231 -0.44 -1.61 -6.48
N ASN A 232 0.72 -2.11 -6.05
CA ASN A 232 0.91 -2.74 -4.75
C ASN A 232 2.17 -2.17 -4.10
N ALA A 233 2.13 -1.94 -2.80
CA ALA A 233 3.31 -1.52 -2.06
C ALA A 233 4.19 -2.73 -1.79
N VAL A 234 5.49 -2.65 -2.04
CA VAL A 234 6.44 -3.67 -1.62
C VAL A 234 6.87 -3.33 -0.20
N LEU A 235 6.49 -4.17 0.76
CA LEU A 235 6.74 -3.91 2.18
C LEU A 235 8.12 -4.41 2.61
N ARG A 236 8.47 -5.62 2.16
CA ARG A 236 9.78 -6.24 2.39
C ARG A 236 10.01 -7.36 1.39
N VAL A 237 11.24 -7.84 1.35
CA VAL A 237 11.60 -9.09 0.65
C VAL A 237 12.43 -9.96 1.58
N GLU A 238 12.27 -11.28 1.45
CA GLU A 238 13.02 -12.28 2.20
C GLU A 238 13.84 -13.13 1.22
N PRO A 239 15.18 -12.97 1.19
CA PRO A 239 16.03 -13.75 0.30
C PRO A 239 16.02 -15.25 0.64
N LYS A 240 15.93 -16.09 -0.39
CA LYS A 240 15.97 -17.55 -0.32
C LYS A 240 16.49 -18.10 -1.66
N GLY A 241 17.71 -18.64 -1.65
CA GLY A 241 18.37 -19.08 -2.89
C GLY A 241 18.94 -17.91 -3.70
N GLU A 242 18.74 -17.92 -5.02
CA GLU A 242 19.15 -16.82 -5.92
C GLU A 242 18.26 -15.58 -5.74
N TYR A 243 16.95 -15.80 -5.57
CA TYR A 243 15.95 -14.77 -5.34
C TYR A 243 15.31 -14.95 -3.95
N GLY A 244 13.99 -14.85 -3.84
CA GLY A 244 13.25 -15.05 -2.60
C GLY A 244 11.81 -14.57 -2.70
N THR A 245 11.18 -14.37 -1.54
CA THR A 245 9.77 -14.01 -1.44
C THR A 245 9.61 -12.48 -1.33
N VAL A 246 8.65 -11.94 -2.09
CA VAL A 246 8.25 -10.53 -2.04
C VAL A 246 6.96 -10.40 -1.26
N TYR A 247 6.96 -9.58 -0.22
CA TYR A 247 5.79 -9.28 0.59
C TYR A 247 5.23 -7.93 0.19
N MET A 248 3.96 -7.90 -0.22
CA MET A 248 3.33 -6.73 -0.79
C MET A 248 1.99 -6.45 -0.12
N PHE A 249 1.66 -5.17 0.05
CA PHE A 249 0.31 -4.75 0.41
C PHE A 249 -0.55 -4.62 -0.84
N ASN A 250 -1.71 -5.28 -0.82
CA ASN A 250 -2.72 -5.21 -1.87
C ASN A 250 -3.96 -4.48 -1.34
N SER A 251 -4.25 -3.31 -1.91
CA SER A 251 -5.36 -2.45 -1.47
C SER A 251 -6.75 -3.04 -1.77
N LYS A 252 -6.89 -3.89 -2.80
CA LYS A 252 -8.17 -4.54 -3.17
C LYS A 252 -8.67 -5.46 -2.05
N ILE A 253 -7.75 -6.11 -1.34
CA ILE A 253 -8.05 -7.02 -0.23
C ILE A 253 -7.64 -6.46 1.15
N ALA A 254 -7.07 -5.25 1.18
CA ALA A 254 -6.57 -4.58 2.38
C ALA A 254 -5.64 -5.46 3.23
N SER A 255 -4.78 -6.24 2.58
CA SER A 255 -3.92 -7.20 3.28
C SER A 255 -2.56 -7.36 2.62
N GLU A 256 -1.63 -7.93 3.40
CA GLU A 256 -0.35 -8.40 2.88
C GLU A 256 -0.54 -9.70 2.08
N ALA A 257 0.21 -9.82 1.00
CA ALA A 257 0.37 -11.01 0.19
C ALA A 257 1.86 -11.33 0.05
N ALA A 258 2.19 -12.63 0.02
CA ALA A 258 3.55 -13.13 -0.14
C ALA A 258 3.65 -13.97 -1.42
N ILE A 259 4.58 -13.63 -2.31
CA ILE A 259 4.74 -14.29 -3.60
C ILE A 259 6.24 -14.52 -3.86
N GLU A 260 6.61 -15.71 -4.33
CA GLU A 260 7.98 -15.95 -4.76
C GLU A 260 8.30 -15.07 -5.98
N PHE A 261 9.46 -14.41 -5.99
CA PHE A 261 9.83 -13.43 -7.02
C PHE A 261 9.81 -14.04 -8.43
N GLU A 262 10.10 -15.33 -8.55
CA GLU A 262 10.09 -16.03 -9.84
C GLU A 262 8.71 -16.11 -10.48
N ASP A 263 7.66 -16.23 -9.67
CA ASP A 263 6.28 -16.26 -10.13
C ASP A 263 5.74 -14.84 -10.38
N LEU A 264 6.35 -13.85 -9.71
CA LEU A 264 5.93 -12.45 -9.78
C LEU A 264 6.53 -11.71 -10.99
N VAL A 265 7.78 -11.99 -11.35
CA VAL A 265 8.59 -11.10 -12.20
C VAL A 265 7.99 -10.85 -13.58
N GLU A 266 7.37 -11.86 -14.20
CA GLU A 266 6.75 -11.71 -15.53
C GLU A 266 5.47 -10.84 -15.49
N GLY A 267 4.83 -10.78 -14.32
CA GLY A 267 3.64 -9.97 -14.05
C GLY A 267 3.94 -8.51 -13.76
N ILE A 268 5.17 -8.16 -13.34
CA ILE A 268 5.54 -6.77 -13.04
C ILE A 268 5.69 -5.98 -14.35
N LYS A 269 4.82 -5.00 -14.57
CA LYS A 269 4.87 -4.12 -15.77
C LYS A 269 5.59 -2.81 -15.49
N TYR A 270 5.40 -2.27 -14.29
CA TYR A 270 6.02 -1.02 -13.86
C TYR A 270 6.43 -1.13 -12.40
N TYR A 271 7.43 -0.33 -12.01
CA TYR A 271 7.75 -0.12 -10.61
C TYR A 271 8.07 1.35 -10.36
N VAL A 272 7.81 1.79 -9.13
CA VAL A 272 8.13 3.11 -8.64
C VAL A 272 9.01 2.96 -7.42
N HIS A 273 10.04 3.80 -7.32
CA HIS A 273 10.68 4.06 -6.04
C HIS A 273 10.96 5.55 -5.86
N GLN A 274 10.95 5.98 -4.61
CA GLN A 274 11.49 7.28 -4.19
C GLN A 274 12.81 7.01 -3.49
N GLU A 275 13.88 7.71 -3.91
CA GLU A 275 15.16 7.61 -3.19
C GLU A 275 15.02 8.21 -1.79
N GLU A 276 15.87 7.76 -0.86
CA GLU A 276 15.92 8.34 0.48
C GLU A 276 16.19 9.87 0.39
N PRO A 277 15.53 10.70 1.21
CA PRO A 277 15.80 12.14 1.29
C PRO A 277 17.25 12.48 1.66
#